data_AF-A0AAU0Z0Q0-F1
#
_entry.id   AF-A0AAU0Z0Q0-F1
#
_cell.length_a   1.000
_cell.length_b   1.000
_cell.length_c   1.000
_cell.angle_alpha   90.00
_cell.angle_beta   90.00
_cell.angle_gamma   90.00
#
_symmetry.space_group_name_H-M   'P 1'
#
loop_
_entity.id
_entity.type
_entity.pdbx_description
1 polymer ?
#
loop_
_entity_poly.entity_id
_entity_poly.type
_entity_poly.pdbx_seq_one_letter_code
_entity_poly.pdbx_strand_id
1 'polypeptide(L)'
;MTVAPAGPGFSTTIEALRLREWQLGPGQPTLVTDQFAADDFHLIVDDRADVHISSKDGRFYLGWFPNGRPGTDGEGWAIAVTGTAKVPGYRLSFNTETPADIVAAAVARVLETSRRV
;
A
#
# COMPACT_ATOMS: atom_id res chain seq x y z
N MET A 1 39.04 6.36 36.71
CA MET A 1 37.96 6.63 35.72
C MET A 1 36.78 5.76 36.09
N THR A 2 35.68 6.37 36.54
CA THR A 2 34.46 5.65 36.94
C THR A 2 33.52 5.67 35.74
N VAL A 3 33.28 4.52 35.13
CA VAL A 3 32.30 4.38 34.03
C VAL A 3 30.91 4.52 34.65
N ALA A 4 30.13 5.48 34.17
CA ALA A 4 28.73 5.63 34.57
C ALA A 4 27.95 4.34 34.21
N PRO A 5 27.09 3.82 35.09
CA PRO A 5 26.29 2.65 34.77
C PRO A 5 25.36 2.96 33.60
N ALA A 6 25.31 2.07 32.61
CA ALA A 6 24.32 2.17 31.54
C ALA A 6 22.92 2.08 32.16
N GLY A 7 22.16 3.18 32.09
CA GLY A 7 20.79 3.22 32.60
C GLY A 7 19.88 2.21 31.87
N PRO A 8 18.90 1.61 32.55
CA PRO A 8 18.04 0.59 31.97
C PRO A 8 17.04 1.22 30.97
N GLY A 9 17.12 0.82 29.70
CA GLY A 9 16.02 0.85 28.72
C GLY A 9 15.37 2.19 28.35
N PHE A 10 14.34 2.12 27.51
CA PHE A 10 13.53 3.25 27.06
C PHE A 10 12.95 4.00 28.27
N SER A 11 13.46 5.21 28.54
CA SER A 11 12.83 6.15 29.48
C SER A 11 11.56 6.70 28.83
N THR A 12 10.40 6.49 29.46
CA THR A 12 9.10 6.96 28.98
C THR A 12 8.48 7.91 30.00
N THR A 13 7.80 8.96 29.52
CA THR A 13 7.05 9.91 30.37
C THR A 13 5.59 9.52 30.41
N ILE A 14 4.83 9.99 31.41
CA ILE A 14 3.37 9.81 31.45
C ILE A 14 2.72 10.39 30.18
N GLU A 15 3.26 11.49 29.65
CA GLU A 15 2.79 12.05 28.38
C GLU A 15 3.01 11.12 27.18
N ALA A 16 4.13 10.40 27.15
CA ALA A 16 4.43 9.42 26.10
C ALA A 16 3.55 8.16 26.18
N LEU A 17 2.93 7.89 27.33
CA LEU A 17 1.98 6.79 27.54
C LEU A 17 0.52 7.17 27.24
N ARG A 18 0.24 8.42 26.86
CA ARG A 18 -1.12 8.82 26.46
C ARG A 18 -1.58 8.00 25.26
N LEU A 19 -2.85 7.58 25.29
CA LEU A 19 -3.48 6.88 24.18
C LEU A 19 -3.47 7.77 22.94
N ARG A 20 -3.05 7.20 21.81
CA ARG A 20 -3.18 7.82 20.49
C ARG A 20 -4.44 7.30 19.84
N GLU A 21 -5.17 8.20 19.20
CA GLU A 21 -6.17 7.80 18.23
C GLU A 21 -5.46 7.44 16.92
N TRP A 22 -5.93 6.39 16.29
CA TRP A 22 -5.43 5.90 15.02
C TRP A 22 -6.57 5.93 14.02
N GLN A 23 -6.24 6.23 12.77
CA GLN A 23 -7.21 6.11 11.69
C GLN A 23 -7.55 4.65 11.47
N LEU A 24 -8.85 4.36 11.47
CA LEU A 24 -9.40 3.02 11.29
C LEU A 24 -10.42 3.02 10.16
N GLY A 25 -10.56 1.86 9.52
CA GLY A 25 -11.53 1.60 8.47
C GLY A 25 -11.03 1.92 7.07
N PRO A 26 -11.71 1.38 6.04
CA PRO A 26 -11.24 1.39 4.65
C PRO A 26 -11.16 2.80 4.03
N GLY A 27 -11.96 3.76 4.51
CA GLY A 27 -12.03 5.08 3.90
C GLY A 27 -12.60 5.05 2.48
N GLN A 28 -12.13 5.97 1.62
CA GLN A 28 -12.62 6.12 0.25
C GLN A 28 -11.64 5.54 -0.78
N PRO A 29 -12.02 4.50 -1.56
CA PRO A 29 -11.12 3.86 -2.52
C PRO A 29 -10.72 4.78 -3.68
N THR A 30 -11.51 5.82 -3.97
CA THR A 30 -11.22 6.84 -4.99
C THR A 30 -9.90 7.59 -4.74
N LEU A 31 -9.48 7.72 -3.46
CA LEU A 31 -8.15 8.26 -3.11
C LEU A 31 -6.98 7.47 -3.74
N VAL A 32 -7.21 6.20 -4.05
CA VAL A 32 -6.24 5.32 -4.71
C VAL A 32 -6.48 5.30 -6.21
N THR A 33 -7.71 5.01 -6.65
CA THR A 33 -8.01 4.78 -8.07
C THR A 33 -7.88 6.03 -8.94
N ASP A 34 -8.08 7.22 -8.39
CA ASP A 34 -8.05 8.48 -9.15
C ASP A 34 -6.61 8.96 -9.45
N GLN A 35 -5.59 8.26 -8.94
CA GLN A 35 -4.19 8.58 -9.22
C GLN A 35 -3.72 8.14 -10.62
N PHE A 36 -4.52 7.34 -11.33
CA PHE A 36 -4.12 6.72 -12.59
C PHE A 36 -4.71 7.44 -13.80
N ALA A 37 -3.86 7.88 -14.71
CA ALA A 37 -4.27 8.50 -15.97
C ALA A 37 -4.61 7.44 -17.03
N ALA A 38 -5.74 7.60 -17.72
CA ALA A 38 -6.20 6.69 -18.77
C ALA A 38 -5.23 6.57 -19.96
N ASP A 39 -4.36 7.57 -20.16
CA ASP A 39 -3.34 7.55 -21.21
C ASP A 39 -2.20 6.57 -20.91
N ASP A 40 -1.96 6.23 -19.65
CA ASP A 40 -0.84 5.37 -19.23
C ASP A 40 -1.30 4.02 -18.66
N PHE A 41 -2.57 3.89 -18.28
CA PHE A 41 -3.11 2.72 -17.58
C PHE A 41 -4.40 2.18 -18.20
N HIS A 42 -4.64 0.89 -18.01
CA HIS A 42 -5.91 0.23 -18.23
C HIS A 42 -6.66 0.12 -16.90
N LEU A 43 -7.97 0.36 -16.91
CA LEU A 43 -8.86 0.11 -15.77
C LEU A 43 -9.94 -0.87 -16.21
N ILE A 44 -10.08 -1.96 -15.47
CA ILE A 44 -11.07 -3.01 -15.69
C ILE A 44 -11.80 -3.26 -14.37
N VAL A 45 -13.13 -3.36 -14.44
CA VAL A 45 -13.96 -3.82 -13.32
C VAL A 45 -14.55 -5.17 -13.70
N ASP A 46 -14.38 -6.18 -12.86
CA ASP A 46 -14.90 -7.53 -13.10
C ASP A 46 -16.35 -7.70 -12.60
N ASP A 47 -16.92 -8.90 -12.77
CA ASP A 47 -18.29 -9.24 -12.36
C ASP A 47 -18.50 -9.24 -10.84
N ARG A 48 -17.42 -9.21 -10.05
CA ARG A 48 -17.42 -9.14 -8.59
C ARG A 48 -17.22 -7.71 -8.09
N ALA A 49 -17.16 -6.74 -9.00
CA ALA A 49 -16.79 -5.36 -8.75
C ALA A 49 -15.35 -5.20 -8.21
N ASP A 50 -14.48 -6.19 -8.45
CA ASP A 50 -13.05 -6.03 -8.22
C ASP A 50 -12.49 -5.10 -9.31
N VAL A 51 -11.62 -4.16 -8.93
CA VAL A 51 -11.01 -3.20 -9.85
C VAL A 51 -9.56 -3.59 -10.09
N HIS A 52 -9.19 -3.63 -11.36
CA HIS A 52 -7.86 -3.95 -11.84
C HIS A 52 -7.32 -2.78 -12.63
N ILE A 53 -6.20 -2.23 -12.18
CA ILE A 53 -5.47 -1.18 -12.88
C ILE A 53 -4.09 -1.70 -13.26
N SER A 54 -3.75 -1.67 -14.55
CA SER A 54 -2.43 -2.10 -15.02
C SER A 54 -1.81 -1.04 -15.93
N SER A 55 -0.49 -0.87 -15.86
CA SER A 55 0.20 0.01 -16.79
C SER A 55 0.17 -0.59 -18.20
N LYS A 56 0.10 0.27 -19.23
CA LYS A 56 0.07 -0.18 -20.64
C LYS A 56 1.32 -0.94 -21.06
N ASP A 57 2.44 -0.75 -20.37
CA ASP A 57 3.68 -1.51 -20.59
C ASP A 57 3.72 -2.86 -19.84
N GLY A 58 2.67 -3.20 -19.08
CA GLY A 58 2.52 -4.46 -18.35
C GLY A 58 3.40 -4.60 -17.11
N ARG A 59 4.06 -3.53 -16.66
CA ARG A 59 5.02 -3.59 -15.53
C ARG A 59 4.43 -3.32 -14.17
N PHE A 60 3.32 -2.61 -14.09
CA PHE A 60 2.62 -2.27 -12.86
C PHE A 60 1.23 -2.88 -12.85
N TYR A 61 0.79 -3.32 -11.67
CA TYR A 61 -0.56 -3.76 -11.40
C TYR A 61 -1.02 -3.28 -10.02
N LEU A 62 -2.25 -2.78 -9.95
CA LEU A 62 -3.04 -2.56 -8.76
C LEU A 62 -4.33 -3.37 -8.85
N GLY A 63 -4.65 -4.10 -7.81
CA GLY A 63 -5.97 -4.71 -7.60
C GLY A 63 -6.64 -4.13 -6.37
N TRP A 64 -7.93 -3.83 -6.48
CA TRP A 64 -8.81 -3.49 -5.35
C TRP A 64 -9.95 -4.49 -5.28
N PHE A 65 -10.10 -5.10 -4.12
CA PHE A 65 -11.02 -6.20 -3.84
C PHE A 65 -11.91 -5.77 -2.66
N PRO A 66 -13.05 -5.09 -2.89
CA PRO A 66 -13.86 -4.49 -1.82
C PRO A 66 -14.38 -5.52 -0.81
N ASN A 67 -14.61 -6.76 -1.26
CA ASN A 67 -15.08 -7.86 -0.43
C ASN A 67 -13.96 -8.85 -0.06
N GLY A 68 -12.70 -8.49 -0.30
CA GLY A 68 -11.54 -9.35 -0.15
C GLY A 68 -11.32 -10.29 -1.34
N ARG A 69 -10.06 -10.54 -1.67
CA ARG A 69 -9.68 -11.43 -2.77
C ARG A 69 -9.93 -12.90 -2.39
N PRO A 70 -10.64 -13.70 -3.23
CA PRO A 70 -10.91 -15.10 -2.93
C PRO A 70 -9.63 -15.90 -2.75
N GLY A 71 -9.63 -16.80 -1.78
CA GLY A 71 -8.48 -17.64 -1.45
C GLY A 71 -7.35 -16.90 -0.74
N THR A 72 -7.59 -15.68 -0.25
CA THR A 72 -6.66 -14.91 0.58
C THR A 72 -7.27 -14.62 1.95
N ASP A 73 -6.43 -14.22 2.91
CA ASP A 73 -6.86 -13.76 4.23
C ASP A 73 -7.29 -12.28 4.19
N GLY A 74 -8.37 -12.00 3.45
CA GLY A 74 -8.96 -10.66 3.37
C GLY A 74 -8.12 -9.62 2.64
N GLU A 75 -7.31 -10.00 1.63
CA GLU A 75 -6.57 -9.05 0.79
C GLU A 75 -7.55 -8.11 0.10
N GLY A 76 -7.57 -6.84 0.51
CA GLY A 76 -8.40 -5.78 -0.07
C GLY A 76 -7.67 -4.99 -1.15
N TRP A 77 -6.33 -4.93 -1.08
CA TRP A 77 -5.50 -4.27 -2.09
C TRP A 77 -4.26 -5.08 -2.40
N ALA A 78 -3.88 -5.11 -3.67
CA ALA A 78 -2.63 -5.70 -4.14
C ALA A 78 -1.90 -4.74 -5.07
N ILE A 79 -0.66 -4.41 -4.77
CA ILE A 79 0.23 -3.66 -5.66
C ILE A 79 1.31 -4.63 -6.11
N ALA A 80 1.59 -4.70 -7.41
CA ALA A 80 2.68 -5.50 -7.94
C ALA A 80 3.46 -4.74 -9.00
N VAL A 81 4.78 -4.86 -8.94
CA VAL A 81 5.70 -4.37 -9.96
C VAL A 81 6.51 -5.54 -10.48
N THR A 82 6.43 -5.78 -11.78
CA THR A 82 7.13 -6.88 -12.44
C THR A 82 8.64 -6.58 -12.47
N GLY A 83 9.43 -7.62 -12.19
CA GLY A 83 10.88 -7.54 -12.27
C GLY A 83 11.41 -7.51 -13.70
N THR A 84 12.73 -7.56 -13.81
CA THR A 84 13.44 -7.78 -15.06
C THR A 84 14.12 -9.14 -15.04
N ALA A 85 14.79 -9.52 -16.13
CA ALA A 85 15.64 -10.70 -16.15
C ALA A 85 16.80 -10.66 -15.12
N LYS A 86 17.15 -9.47 -14.60
CA LYS A 86 18.30 -9.27 -13.69
C LYS A 86 17.90 -8.95 -12.25
N VAL A 87 16.73 -8.35 -12.06
CA VAL A 87 16.29 -7.81 -10.75
C VAL A 87 14.85 -8.27 -10.51
N PRO A 88 14.55 -8.93 -9.38
CA PRO A 88 13.20 -9.36 -9.08
C PRO A 88 12.25 -8.17 -8.89
N GLY A 89 10.97 -8.42 -9.15
CA GLY A 89 9.90 -7.49 -8.84
C GLY A 89 9.51 -7.54 -7.36
N TYR A 90 8.41 -6.87 -7.01
CA TYR A 90 7.87 -6.90 -5.67
C TYR A 90 6.35 -6.84 -5.67
N ARG A 91 5.75 -7.23 -4.53
CA ARG A 91 4.32 -7.15 -4.26
C ARG A 91 4.08 -6.58 -2.87
N LEU A 92 3.08 -5.72 -2.75
CA LEU A 92 2.51 -5.23 -1.50
C LEU A 92 1.06 -5.70 -1.42
N SER A 93 0.62 -6.07 -0.22
CA SER A 93 -0.73 -6.54 0.05
C SER A 93 -1.26 -5.81 1.28
N PHE A 94 -2.50 -5.34 1.19
CA PHE A 94 -3.21 -4.70 2.29
C PHE A 94 -4.57 -5.35 2.45
N ASN A 95 -5.06 -5.46 3.68
CA ASN A 95 -6.38 -6.04 3.93
C ASN A 95 -7.51 -5.05 3.60
N THR A 96 -8.76 -5.51 3.64
CA THR A 96 -9.94 -4.69 3.37
C THR A 96 -10.09 -3.50 4.31
N GLU A 97 -9.60 -3.60 5.55
CA GLU A 97 -9.73 -2.55 6.57
C GLU A 97 -8.60 -1.53 6.58
N THR A 98 -7.60 -1.67 5.70
CA THR A 98 -6.50 -0.72 5.61
C THR A 98 -7.02 0.61 5.07
N PRO A 99 -6.78 1.75 5.75
CA PRO A 99 -7.17 3.06 5.28
C PRO A 99 -6.68 3.35 3.86
N ALA A 100 -7.60 3.77 2.98
CA ALA A 100 -7.31 4.02 1.57
C ALA A 100 -6.26 5.11 1.34
N ASP A 101 -6.09 6.07 2.27
CA ASP A 101 -5.04 7.08 2.20
C ASP A 101 -3.63 6.51 2.44
N ILE A 102 -3.48 5.49 3.29
CA ILE A 102 -2.22 4.75 3.47
C ILE A 102 -1.89 3.99 2.18
N VAL A 103 -2.89 3.32 1.59
CA VAL A 103 -2.73 2.62 0.31
C VAL A 103 -2.39 3.63 -0.80
N ALA A 104 -3.07 4.78 -0.82
CA ALA A 104 -2.84 5.86 -1.76
C ALA A 104 -1.40 6.39 -1.67
N ALA A 105 -0.86 6.58 -0.46
CA ALA A 105 0.52 7.01 -0.25
C ALA A 105 1.52 5.95 -0.75
N ALA A 106 1.25 4.66 -0.54
CA ALA A 106 2.07 3.59 -1.07
C ALA A 106 2.05 3.57 -2.62
N VAL A 107 0.88 3.71 -3.23
CA VAL A 107 0.71 3.79 -4.69
C VAL A 107 1.46 4.99 -5.26
N ALA A 108 1.26 6.18 -4.71
CA ALA A 108 1.95 7.40 -5.13
C ALA A 108 3.47 7.19 -5.10
N ARG A 109 3.98 6.60 -4.01
CA ARG A 109 5.41 6.33 -3.87
C ARG A 109 5.92 5.35 -4.92
N VAL A 110 5.15 4.32 -5.27
CA VAL A 110 5.51 3.38 -6.35
C VAL A 110 5.54 4.09 -7.70
N LEU A 111 4.51 4.88 -8.01
CA LEU A 111 4.44 5.64 -9.28
C LEU A 111 5.60 6.63 -9.44
N GLU A 112 6.03 7.29 -8.37
CA GLU A 112 7.23 8.17 -8.36
C GLU A 112 8.53 7.45 -8.73
N THR A 113 8.61 6.13 -8.53
CA THR A 113 9.80 5.36 -8.94
C THR A 113 9.83 5.07 -10.44
N SER A 114 8.71 5.25 -11.14
CA SER A 114 8.62 5.06 -12.59
C SER A 114 9.41 6.14 -13.32
N ARG A 115 10.28 5.72 -14.25
CA ARG A 115 11.04 6.60 -15.14
C ARG A 115 10.86 6.12 -16.56
N ARG A 116 10.54 7.04 -17.47
CA ARG A 116 10.58 6.76 -18.91
C ARG A 116 12.04 6.48 -19.30
N VAL A 117 12.25 5.45 -20.09
CA VAL A 117 13.56 5.02 -20.61
C VAL A 117 13.64 5.36 -22.08
#